data_AF-A0A4Q4VUI3-F1
#
_entry.id   AF-A0A4Q4VUI3-F1
#
_cell.length_a   1.000
_cell.length_b   1.000
_cell.length_c   1.000
_cell.angle_alpha   90.00
_cell.angle_beta   90.00
_cell.angle_gamma   90.00
#
_symmetry.space_group_name_H-M   'P 1'
#
loop_
_entity.id
_entity.type
_entity.pdbx_description
1 polymer ?
#
loop_
_entity_poly.entity_id
_entity_poly.type
_entity_poly.pdbx_seq_one_letter_code
_entity_poly.pdbx_strand_id
1 'polypeptide(L)'
;MAPYTMKIEIRNSTPYEITYVADARLSGDGYVSSTGYNVGPQTTGEGARLSKGGGTEGLFTATLFSVSGFSQNLLVWSSMSAASDGKVIVKIAFIDADKSITSLPDACYNRPESLGLTNGKAQARETVKGQTNGLDATLESYDGKYPDSACTVSVTYWSIL
;
A
#
# COMPACT_ATOMS: atom_id res chain seq x y z
N MET A 1 23.32 12.60 -0.80
CA MET A 1 22.13 12.29 -1.65
C MET A 1 20.92 12.95 -1.02
N ALA A 2 20.02 13.49 -1.84
CA ALA A 2 18.73 13.98 -1.35
C ALA A 2 17.90 12.79 -0.83
N PRO A 3 17.14 12.95 0.26
CA PRO A 3 16.25 11.90 0.75
C PRO A 3 15.18 11.57 -0.30
N TYR A 4 14.84 10.29 -0.44
CA TYR A 4 13.71 9.86 -1.28
C TYR A 4 12.43 9.97 -0.50
N THR A 5 11.37 10.47 -1.12
CA THR A 5 10.05 10.47 -0.48
C THR A 5 9.02 9.75 -1.34
N MET A 6 8.15 8.98 -0.67
CA MET A 6 7.00 8.34 -1.26
C MET A 6 5.76 8.73 -0.46
N LYS A 7 4.84 9.47 -1.07
CA LYS A 7 3.53 9.80 -0.50
C LYS A 7 2.48 8.83 -1.04
N ILE A 8 1.74 8.20 -0.14
CA ILE A 8 0.59 7.34 -0.46
C ILE A 8 -0.67 8.12 -0.06
N GLU A 9 -1.42 8.57 -1.05
CA GLU A 9 -2.73 9.19 -0.86
C GLU A 9 -3.82 8.13 -1.02
N ILE A 10 -4.79 8.13 -0.10
CA ILE A 10 -5.93 7.22 -0.13
C ILE A 10 -7.18 8.04 -0.44
N ARG A 11 -7.88 7.66 -1.51
CA ARG A 11 -9.22 8.14 -1.83
C ARG A 11 -10.22 7.14 -1.29
N ASN A 12 -10.70 7.37 -0.08
CA ASN A 12 -11.63 6.47 0.60
C ASN A 12 -13.07 6.80 0.21
N SER A 13 -13.65 6.00 -0.68
CA SER A 13 -15.07 6.06 -1.05
C SER A 13 -15.87 4.93 -0.40
N THR A 14 -15.41 4.42 0.74
CA THR A 14 -16.09 3.40 1.55
C THR A 14 -16.80 4.04 2.76
N PRO A 15 -17.77 3.37 3.40
CA PRO A 15 -18.36 3.83 4.65
C PRO A 15 -17.45 3.57 5.88
N TYR A 16 -16.25 3.01 5.69
CA TYR A 16 -15.34 2.59 6.74
C TYR A 16 -14.12 3.50 6.83
N GLU A 17 -13.50 3.58 8.00
CA GLU A 17 -12.16 4.17 8.12
C GLU A 17 -11.12 3.21 7.53
N ILE A 18 -10.14 3.80 6.83
CA ILE A 18 -8.92 3.12 6.41
C ILE A 18 -7.81 3.55 7.36
N THR A 19 -7.37 2.62 8.20
CA THR A 19 -6.43 2.87 9.29
C THR A 19 -5.02 2.46 8.85
N TYR A 20 -4.04 3.34 9.05
CA TYR A 20 -2.65 2.97 8.86
C TYR A 20 -2.23 1.96 9.94
N VAL A 21 -1.64 0.84 9.53
CA VAL A 21 -1.18 -0.19 10.45
C VAL A 21 0.31 -0.05 10.70
N ALA A 22 1.12 -0.24 9.64
CA ALA A 22 2.57 -0.18 9.69
C ALA A 22 3.16 -0.25 8.28
N ASP A 23 4.47 -0.03 8.20
CA ASP A 23 5.28 -0.32 7.02
C ASP A 23 6.44 -1.29 7.37
N ALA A 24 6.92 -2.01 6.38
CA ALA A 24 8.11 -2.84 6.48
C ALA A 24 9.04 -2.62 5.28
N ARG A 25 10.31 -2.40 5.59
CA ARG A 25 11.40 -2.49 4.63
C ARG A 25 11.61 -3.95 4.22
N LEU A 26 11.64 -4.19 2.93
CA LEU A 26 11.76 -5.53 2.34
C LEU A 26 13.20 -5.82 1.88
N SER A 27 13.87 -4.84 1.28
CA SER A 27 15.25 -4.95 0.78
C SER A 27 15.83 -3.55 0.48
N GLY A 28 17.11 -3.49 0.12
CA GLY A 28 17.88 -2.25 -0.15
C GLY A 28 18.71 -1.80 1.04
N ASP A 29 19.44 -0.71 0.89
CA ASP A 29 20.24 -0.06 1.95
C ASP A 29 19.61 1.26 2.44
N GLY A 30 20.27 1.95 3.37
CA GLY A 30 19.74 3.16 4.00
C GLY A 30 18.73 2.89 5.12
N TYR A 31 18.08 3.96 5.58
CA TYR A 31 17.03 3.92 6.62
C TYR A 31 15.72 4.48 6.08
N VAL A 32 14.60 3.95 6.57
CA VAL A 32 13.25 4.42 6.24
C VAL A 32 12.67 5.07 7.48
N SER A 33 12.16 6.29 7.32
CA SER A 33 11.28 6.93 8.28
C SER A 33 9.88 6.96 7.68
N SER A 34 8.90 6.52 8.44
CA SER A 34 7.50 6.48 8.00
C SER A 34 6.63 7.29 8.96
N THR A 35 5.67 8.00 8.36
CA THR A 35 4.55 8.57 9.09
C THR A 35 3.27 8.07 8.46
N GLY A 36 2.40 7.49 9.28
CA GLY A 36 1.11 6.96 8.86
C GLY A 36 -0.04 7.78 9.42
N TYR A 37 -1.15 7.81 8.67
CA TYR A 37 -2.36 8.54 9.03
C TYR A 37 -3.60 7.71 8.66
N ASN A 38 -4.64 7.83 9.48
CA ASN A 38 -5.94 7.24 9.16
C ASN A 38 -6.68 8.14 8.18
N VAL A 39 -7.42 7.53 7.26
CA VAL A 39 -8.25 8.23 6.29
C VAL A 39 -9.71 7.89 6.55
N GLY A 40 -10.46 8.91 6.98
CA GLY A 40 -11.85 8.77 7.37
C GLY A 40 -12.77 8.34 6.21
N PRO A 41 -13.98 7.83 6.52
CA PRO A 41 -14.96 7.43 5.51
C PRO A 41 -15.28 8.58 4.54
N GLN A 42 -15.45 8.27 3.25
CA GLN A 42 -15.84 9.25 2.22
C GLN A 42 -14.90 10.48 2.11
N THR A 43 -13.61 10.31 2.44
CA THR A 43 -12.61 11.39 2.35
C THR A 43 -11.40 10.98 1.51
N THR A 44 -10.63 11.97 1.07
CA THR A 44 -9.30 11.77 0.49
C THR A 44 -8.27 12.34 1.44
N GLY A 45 -7.21 11.60 1.72
CA GLY A 45 -6.14 12.04 2.62
C GLY A 45 -4.84 11.31 2.38
N GLU A 46 -3.75 11.87 2.92
CA GLU A 46 -2.49 11.15 3.01
C GLU A 46 -2.68 9.96 3.95
N GLY A 47 -2.42 8.74 3.48
CA GLY A 47 -2.44 7.54 4.31
C GLY A 47 -1.06 7.21 4.89
N ALA A 48 -0.01 7.44 4.11
CA ALA A 48 1.36 7.29 4.59
C ALA A 48 2.33 8.17 3.81
N ARG A 49 3.43 8.53 4.47
CA ARG A 49 4.60 9.17 3.86
C ARG A 49 5.85 8.46 4.33
N LEU A 50 6.62 8.00 3.37
CA LEU A 50 7.88 7.30 3.58
C LEU A 50 9.02 8.22 3.15
N SER A 51 10.08 8.29 3.95
CA SER A 51 11.30 9.01 3.64
C SER A 51 12.49 8.06 3.77
N LYS A 52 13.23 7.82 2.68
CA LYS A 52 14.50 7.10 2.72
C LYS A 52 15.65 8.10 2.93
N GLY A 53 16.48 7.85 3.93
CA GLY A 53 17.75 8.54 4.08
C GLY A 53 18.95 7.59 3.89
N GLY A 54 20.00 8.10 3.26
CA GLY A 54 21.22 7.34 3.00
C GLY A 54 21.03 6.14 2.06
N GLY A 55 22.12 5.39 1.87
CA GLY A 55 22.15 4.26 0.96
C GLY A 55 22.20 4.65 -0.53
N THR A 56 22.52 3.69 -1.37
CA THR A 56 22.73 3.76 -2.82
C THR A 56 21.80 2.84 -3.60
N GLU A 57 21.26 1.80 -2.96
CA GLU A 57 20.40 0.79 -3.58
C GLU A 57 18.92 1.16 -3.54
N GLY A 58 18.12 0.42 -4.31
CA GLY A 58 16.67 0.50 -4.27
C GLY A 58 16.08 -0.03 -2.97
N LEU A 59 15.27 0.79 -2.31
CA LEU A 59 14.50 0.41 -1.13
C LEU A 59 13.11 -0.07 -1.54
N PHE A 60 12.76 -1.28 -1.15
CA PHE A 60 11.41 -1.81 -1.33
C PHE A 60 10.67 -1.76 0.00
N THR A 61 9.45 -1.23 0.00
CA THR A 61 8.63 -1.07 1.21
C THR A 61 7.22 -1.59 0.99
N ALA A 62 6.71 -2.33 1.96
CA ALA A 62 5.31 -2.70 2.07
C ALA A 62 4.63 -1.78 3.10
N THR A 63 3.53 -1.13 2.74
CA THR A 63 2.72 -0.34 3.66
C THR A 63 1.33 -0.96 3.79
N LEU A 64 0.88 -1.18 5.02
CA LEU A 64 -0.39 -1.83 5.32
C LEU A 64 -1.41 -0.85 5.86
N PHE A 65 -2.63 -1.00 5.34
CA PHE A 65 -3.81 -0.30 5.80
C PHE A 65 -4.91 -1.31 6.11
N SER A 66 -5.49 -1.25 7.31
CA SER A 66 -6.66 -2.04 7.67
C SER A 66 -7.93 -1.29 7.30
N VAL A 67 -8.96 -2.01 6.85
CA VAL A 67 -10.29 -1.44 6.60
C VAL A 67 -11.25 -2.05 7.62
N SER A 68 -11.92 -1.20 8.40
CA SER A 68 -12.82 -1.69 9.45
C SER A 68 -13.92 -2.57 8.86
N GLY A 69 -14.16 -3.73 9.47
CA GLY A 69 -15.14 -4.70 8.99
C GLY A 69 -14.68 -5.56 7.82
N PHE A 70 -13.38 -5.58 7.49
CA PHE A 70 -12.77 -6.52 6.57
C PHE A 70 -11.56 -7.22 7.22
N SER A 71 -11.46 -8.53 7.02
CA SER A 71 -10.38 -9.41 7.50
C SER A 71 -9.09 -9.28 6.69
N GLN A 72 -9.15 -8.62 5.52
CA GLN A 72 -7.99 -8.39 4.67
C GLN A 72 -7.54 -6.94 4.77
N ASN A 73 -6.22 -6.75 4.88
CA ASN A 73 -5.56 -5.46 4.84
C ASN A 73 -5.20 -5.09 3.39
N LEU A 74 -5.33 -3.81 3.06
CA LEU A 74 -4.78 -3.24 1.84
C LEU A 74 -3.26 -3.14 2.01
N LEU A 75 -2.54 -3.84 1.15
CA LEU A 75 -1.10 -3.73 0.97
C LEU A 75 -0.80 -2.78 -0.19
N VAL A 76 -0.01 -1.75 0.08
CA VAL A 76 0.63 -0.92 -0.94
C VAL A 76 2.12 -1.25 -0.95
N TRP A 77 2.57 -1.92 -2.00
CA TRP A 77 3.98 -2.22 -2.23
C TRP A 77 4.59 -1.13 -3.09
N SER A 78 5.73 -0.57 -2.67
CA SER A 78 6.44 0.46 -3.41
C SER A 78 7.94 0.18 -3.50
N SER A 79 8.54 0.54 -4.63
CA SER A 79 9.98 0.45 -4.89
C SER A 79 10.57 1.85 -5.02
N MET A 80 11.33 2.31 -4.04
CA MET A 80 12.08 3.57 -4.04
C MET A 80 13.52 3.32 -4.49
N SER A 81 13.81 3.37 -5.79
CA SER A 81 15.15 3.06 -6.30
C SER A 81 15.76 4.13 -7.20
N ALA A 82 16.99 4.52 -6.88
CA ALA A 82 17.87 5.27 -7.76
C ALA A 82 18.48 4.37 -8.85
N ALA A 83 18.63 3.07 -8.56
CA ALA A 83 19.24 2.08 -9.45
C ALA A 83 18.26 1.48 -10.48
N SER A 84 16.95 1.76 -10.39
CA SER A 84 15.93 1.33 -11.37
C SER A 84 15.73 2.33 -12.51
N ASP A 85 16.78 3.05 -12.93
CA ASP A 85 16.69 4.22 -13.83
C ASP A 85 15.71 5.29 -13.34
N GLY A 86 15.55 5.43 -12.01
CA GLY A 86 14.62 6.37 -11.38
C GLY A 86 13.15 5.96 -11.44
N LYS A 87 12.81 4.73 -11.88
CA LYS A 87 11.43 4.25 -11.92
C LYS A 87 11.02 3.74 -10.55
N VAL A 88 10.21 4.51 -9.82
CA VAL A 88 9.44 3.96 -8.69
C VAL A 88 8.33 3.05 -9.26
N ILE A 89 8.02 1.95 -8.58
CA ILE A 89 6.95 1.00 -8.97
C ILE A 89 6.02 0.90 -7.79
N VAL A 90 4.71 0.99 -8.04
CA VAL A 90 3.68 0.79 -7.04
C VAL A 90 2.77 -0.36 -7.46
N LYS A 91 2.50 -1.26 -6.52
CA LYS A 91 1.54 -2.34 -6.67
C LYS A 91 0.66 -2.41 -5.43
N ILE A 92 -0.54 -2.95 -5.59
CA ILE A 92 -1.50 -3.11 -4.51
C ILE A 92 -1.99 -4.54 -4.41
N ALA A 93 -2.46 -4.95 -3.23
CA ALA A 93 -3.14 -6.22 -2.99
C ALA A 93 -4.03 -6.10 -1.75
N PHE A 94 -5.00 -7.01 -1.62
CA PHE A 94 -5.59 -7.32 -0.32
C PHE A 94 -4.97 -8.61 0.21
N ILE A 95 -4.48 -8.57 1.44
CA ILE A 95 -3.81 -9.70 2.10
C ILE A 95 -4.47 -10.00 3.43
N ASP A 96 -4.45 -11.24 3.87
CA ASP A 96 -5.05 -11.64 5.14
C ASP A 96 -4.37 -10.93 6.33
N ALA A 97 -5.15 -10.44 7.29
CA ALA A 97 -4.64 -9.66 8.41
C ALA A 97 -3.72 -10.45 9.36
N ASP A 98 -3.75 -11.78 9.31
CA ASP A 98 -2.87 -12.67 10.05
C ASP A 98 -1.48 -12.84 9.40
N LYS A 99 -1.30 -12.41 8.14
CA LYS A 99 0.03 -12.33 7.52
C LYS A 99 0.83 -11.25 8.23
N SER A 100 1.78 -11.69 9.07
CA SER A 100 2.69 -10.82 9.78
C SER A 100 3.41 -9.86 8.83
N ILE A 101 3.46 -8.58 9.19
CA ILE A 101 4.24 -7.60 8.44
C ILE A 101 5.73 -7.97 8.38
N THR A 102 6.21 -8.83 9.28
CA THR A 102 7.59 -9.36 9.27
C THR A 102 7.82 -10.52 8.30
N SER A 103 6.77 -11.20 7.82
CA SER A 103 6.88 -12.25 6.79
C SER A 103 6.60 -11.74 5.37
N LEU A 104 5.98 -10.56 5.25
CA LEU A 104 5.77 -9.87 3.98
C LEU A 104 7.05 -9.48 3.23
N PRO A 105 8.19 -9.10 3.87
CA PRO A 105 9.47 -8.92 3.20
C PRO A 105 9.85 -10.04 2.23
N ASP A 106 9.81 -11.28 2.70
CA ASP A 106 10.19 -12.45 1.90
C ASP A 106 9.16 -12.69 0.77
N ALA A 107 7.87 -12.66 1.10
CA ALA A 107 6.81 -12.88 0.11
C ALA A 107 6.77 -11.77 -0.96
N CYS A 108 6.95 -10.50 -0.59
CA CYS A 108 6.95 -9.38 -1.52
C CYS A 108 8.16 -9.37 -2.45
N TYR A 109 9.32 -9.87 -1.99
CA TYR A 109 10.56 -9.85 -2.77
C TYR A 109 10.78 -11.13 -3.56
N ASN A 110 10.65 -12.29 -2.92
CA ASN A 110 10.97 -13.59 -3.52
C ASN A 110 9.76 -14.26 -4.18
N ARG A 111 8.53 -13.93 -3.78
CA ARG A 111 7.29 -14.58 -4.27
C ARG A 111 6.14 -13.59 -4.45
N PRO A 112 6.32 -12.44 -5.13
CA PRO A 112 5.31 -11.39 -5.22
C PRO A 112 3.96 -11.89 -5.80
N GLU A 113 3.99 -12.92 -6.65
CA GLU A 113 2.82 -13.59 -7.21
C GLU A 113 1.95 -14.26 -6.13
N SER A 114 2.56 -14.70 -5.02
CA SER A 114 1.83 -15.33 -3.89
C SER A 114 0.98 -14.35 -3.09
N LEU A 115 1.18 -13.04 -3.29
CA LEU A 115 0.45 -11.97 -2.61
C LEU A 115 -0.66 -11.37 -3.48
N GLY A 116 -0.79 -11.81 -4.74
CA GLY A 116 -1.77 -11.22 -5.66
C GLY A 116 -1.49 -9.75 -6.00
N LEU A 117 -0.21 -9.32 -5.92
CA LEU A 117 0.19 -7.94 -6.21
C LEU A 117 -0.14 -7.57 -7.66
N THR A 118 -0.89 -6.49 -7.83
CA THR A 118 -1.32 -5.97 -9.12
C THR A 118 -0.95 -4.50 -9.28
N ASN A 119 -0.74 -4.05 -10.53
CA ASN A 119 -0.49 -2.66 -10.88
C ASN A 119 -1.77 -1.88 -11.26
N GLY A 120 -2.94 -2.49 -11.05
CA GLY A 120 -4.23 -1.92 -11.45
C GLY A 120 -5.28 -1.98 -10.35
N LYS A 121 -5.94 -3.13 -10.22
CA LYS A 121 -7.08 -3.33 -9.30
C LYS A 121 -6.93 -4.56 -8.43
N ALA A 122 -7.20 -4.42 -7.14
CA ALA A 122 -7.29 -5.52 -6.17
C ALA A 122 -8.70 -5.57 -5.56
N GLN A 123 -9.16 -6.76 -5.17
CA GLN A 123 -10.49 -6.93 -4.56
C GLN A 123 -10.38 -7.72 -3.26
N ALA A 124 -11.13 -7.31 -2.24
CA ALA A 124 -11.42 -8.09 -1.04
C ALA A 124 -12.91 -8.36 -0.96
N ARG A 125 -13.30 -9.52 -0.43
CA ARG A 125 -14.70 -9.92 -0.27
C ARG A 125 -14.92 -10.46 1.12
N GLU A 126 -16.06 -10.14 1.69
CA GLU A 126 -16.55 -10.76 2.90
C GLU A 126 -18.03 -11.13 2.77
N THR A 127 -18.39 -12.27 3.35
CA THR A 127 -19.80 -12.68 3.46
C THR A 127 -20.20 -12.63 4.93
N VAL A 128 -21.11 -11.73 5.27
CA VAL A 128 -21.63 -11.56 6.62
C VAL A 128 -23.13 -11.76 6.59
N LYS A 129 -23.64 -12.73 7.36
CA LYS A 129 -25.08 -13.03 7.50
C LYS A 129 -25.82 -13.21 6.16
N GLY A 130 -25.16 -13.83 5.18
CA GLY A 130 -25.74 -14.09 3.85
C GLY A 130 -25.65 -12.93 2.85
N GLN A 131 -25.20 -11.75 3.29
CA GLN A 131 -24.90 -10.62 2.42
C GLN A 131 -23.43 -10.66 2.00
N THR A 132 -23.15 -10.48 0.70
CA THR A 132 -21.77 -10.43 0.20
C THR A 132 -21.36 -8.99 -0.03
N ASN A 133 -20.37 -8.55 0.73
CA ASN A 133 -19.79 -7.22 0.65
C ASN A 133 -18.38 -7.33 0.08
N GLY A 134 -17.89 -6.24 -0.51
CA GLY A 134 -16.53 -6.21 -1.01
C GLY A 134 -15.94 -4.82 -1.08
N LEU A 135 -14.62 -4.81 -1.18
CA LEU A 135 -13.82 -3.64 -1.45
C LEU A 135 -13.12 -3.84 -2.78
N ASP A 136 -13.09 -2.77 -3.57
CA ASP A 136 -12.19 -2.66 -4.71
C ASP A 136 -11.16 -1.58 -4.39
N ALA A 137 -9.88 -1.90 -4.53
CA ALA A 137 -8.79 -0.95 -4.50
C ALA A 137 -8.25 -0.75 -5.92
N THR A 138 -8.08 0.49 -6.35
CA THR A 138 -7.52 0.85 -7.66
C THR A 138 -6.34 1.79 -7.48
N LEU A 139 -5.21 1.49 -8.13
CA LEU A 139 -4.10 2.43 -8.25
C LEU A 139 -4.46 3.46 -9.33
N GLU A 140 -4.98 4.63 -8.94
CA GLU A 140 -5.48 5.65 -9.88
C GLU A 140 -4.36 6.40 -10.57
N SER A 141 -3.32 6.74 -9.81
CA SER A 141 -2.19 7.48 -10.32
C SER A 141 -0.94 7.15 -9.53
N TYR A 142 0.20 7.29 -10.21
CA TYR A 142 1.51 7.24 -9.62
C TYR A 142 2.45 8.03 -10.53
N ASP A 143 3.12 9.03 -9.99
CA ASP A 143 3.74 10.11 -10.79
C ASP A 143 5.11 9.77 -11.37
N GLY A 144 5.74 8.67 -10.96
CA GLY A 144 7.00 8.26 -11.59
C GLY A 144 8.23 9.05 -11.12
N LYS A 145 8.05 10.04 -10.25
CA LYS A 145 9.02 11.10 -10.04
C LYS A 145 10.09 10.73 -9.02
N TYR A 146 11.29 11.21 -9.30
CA TYR A 146 12.45 11.05 -8.45
C TYR A 146 12.99 12.44 -8.09
N PRO A 147 13.42 12.69 -6.83
CA PRO A 147 13.43 11.76 -5.70
C PRO A 147 12.12 11.70 -4.91
N ASP A 148 11.17 12.59 -5.23
CA ASP A 148 9.86 12.69 -4.59
C ASP A 148 8.79 12.09 -5.51
N SER A 149 8.11 11.06 -5.01
CA SER A 149 7.04 10.40 -5.75
C SER A 149 5.77 10.33 -4.92
N ALA A 150 4.64 10.29 -5.61
CA ALA A 150 3.33 10.12 -5.00
C ALA A 150 2.49 9.10 -5.77
N CYS A 151 1.67 8.34 -5.05
CA CYS A 151 0.60 7.55 -5.64
C CYS A 151 -0.74 7.82 -4.97
N THR A 152 -1.82 7.62 -5.73
CA THR A 152 -3.19 7.65 -5.21
C THR A 152 -3.81 6.26 -5.36
N VAL A 153 -4.27 5.69 -4.25
CA VAL A 153 -5.05 4.45 -4.23
C VAL A 153 -6.49 4.80 -3.87
N SER A 154 -7.44 4.53 -4.77
CA SER A 154 -8.86 4.64 -4.44
C SER A 154 -9.40 3.33 -3.90
N VAL A 155 -10.25 3.43 -2.89
CA VAL A 155 -10.92 2.28 -2.29
C VAL A 155 -12.42 2.51 -2.31
N THR A 156 -13.16 1.61 -2.93
CA THR A 156 -14.62 1.68 -3.08
C THR A 156 -15.28 0.46 -2.46
N TYR A 157 -16.47 0.65 -1.91
CA TYR A 157 -17.28 -0.40 -1.32
C TYR A 157 -18.40 -0.82 -2.26
N TRP A 158 -18.67 -2.12 -2.32
CA TRP A 158 -19.85 -2.67 -2.98
C TRP A 158 -20.52 -3.73 -2.11
N SER A 159 -21.80 -3.97 -2.37
CA SER A 159 -22.62 -4.94 -1.67
C SER A 159 -23.57 -5.61 -2.66
N ILE A 160 -23.71 -6.92 -2.55
CA ILE A 160 -24.67 -7.74 -3.30
C ILE A 160 -25.57 -8.44 -2.27
N LEU A 161 -26.88 -8.27 -2.45
CA LEU A 161 -27.94 -8.91 -1.67
C LEU A 161 -28.20 -10.34 -2.16
#